data_AF-A0A7Y6MXW2-F1
#
_entry.id   AF-A0A7Y6MXW2-F1
#
_cell.length_a   1.000
_cell.length_b   1.000
_cell.length_c   1.000
_cell.angle_alpha   90.00
_cell.angle_beta   90.00
_cell.angle_gamma   90.00
#
_symmetry.space_group_name_H-M   'P 1'
#
loop_
_entity.id
_entity.type
_entity.pdbx_description
1 polymer ?
#
loop_
_entity_poly.entity_id
_entity_poly.type
_entity_poly.pdbx_seq_one_letter_code
_entity_poly.pdbx_strand_id
1 'polypeptide(L)'
;MTKNRNTFEAYQENKQSNREKLITEFLKHLKQSRAKYPHVTALASAVSGHIALSQGRPCDQATILRNKRYRMLLVSHLATQAGREVAYASLQSDAEKDAALVSAQLESANLRRDNSRLRTYVASLECAAQQPVASAERDGKQGGAGSRLAAEQLQIDLAKTCQALHTLLRYSERLIHFDSEKKEIVDRSKLRGNVIVEQRLLGPFISWLKVDHDIA
;
A
#
# COMPACT_ATOMS: atom_id res chain seq x y z
N MET A 1 13.83 -32.65 15.56
CA MET A 1 13.34 -31.96 14.34
C MET A 1 14.19 -30.73 14.08
N THR A 2 15.25 -30.87 13.27
CA THR A 2 16.15 -29.78 12.91
C THR A 2 15.58 -29.03 11.71
N LYS A 3 15.05 -27.82 11.95
CA LYS A 3 14.60 -26.90 10.88
C LYS A 3 15.74 -26.73 9.87
N ASN A 4 15.50 -27.07 8.61
CA ASN A 4 16.40 -26.79 7.49
C ASN A 4 16.71 -25.28 7.48
N ARG A 5 17.87 -24.91 8.04
CA ARG A 5 18.38 -23.53 7.97
C ARG A 5 18.59 -23.20 6.51
N ASN A 6 17.95 -22.13 6.05
CA ASN A 6 18.03 -21.66 4.68
C ASN A 6 19.49 -21.33 4.33
N THR A 7 20.13 -22.24 3.61
CA THR A 7 21.58 -22.22 3.32
C THR A 7 21.96 -20.99 2.52
N PHE A 8 21.02 -20.47 1.72
CA PHE A 8 21.19 -19.27 0.91
C PHE A 8 21.21 -18.00 1.76
N GLU A 9 20.33 -17.91 2.76
CA GLU A 9 20.30 -16.77 3.67
C GLU A 9 21.59 -16.65 4.48
N ALA A 10 22.08 -17.78 5.02
CA ALA A 10 23.36 -17.83 5.72
C ALA A 10 24.54 -17.45 4.81
N TYR A 11 24.51 -17.87 3.54
CA TYR A 11 25.52 -17.50 2.56
C TYR A 11 25.51 -15.98 2.27
N GLN A 12 24.33 -15.39 2.08
CA GLN A 12 24.20 -13.94 1.85
C GLN A 12 24.66 -13.14 3.07
N GLU A 13 24.30 -13.58 4.27
CA GLU A 13 24.71 -12.94 5.52
C GLU A 13 26.23 -13.01 5.71
N ASN A 14 26.84 -14.19 5.48
CA ASN A 14 28.31 -14.33 5.53
C ASN A 14 29.01 -13.46 4.48
N LYS A 15 28.48 -13.42 3.25
CA LYS A 15 29.03 -12.56 2.20
C LYS A 15 28.92 -11.09 2.58
N GLN A 16 27.83 -10.69 3.22
CA GLN A 16 27.63 -9.33 3.67
C GLN A 16 28.56 -8.96 4.83
N SER A 17 28.67 -9.84 5.82
CA SER A 17 29.54 -9.69 7.00
C SER A 17 31.02 -9.65 6.62
N ASN A 18 31.47 -10.50 5.69
CA ASN A 18 32.85 -10.48 5.21
C ASN A 18 33.21 -9.14 4.55
N ARG A 19 32.30 -8.59 3.75
CA ARG A 19 32.51 -7.27 3.13
C ARG A 19 32.40 -6.15 4.15
N GLU A 20 31.54 -6.26 5.15
CA GLU A 20 31.48 -5.34 6.28
C GLU A 20 32.82 -5.23 7.01
N LYS A 21 33.49 -6.36 7.28
CA LYS A 21 34.83 -6.39 7.88
C LYS A 21 35.85 -5.60 7.07
N LEU A 22 35.91 -5.83 5.76
CA LEU A 22 36.82 -5.09 4.85
C LEU A 22 36.57 -3.58 4.86
N ILE A 23 35.30 -3.16 4.93
CA ILE A 23 34.94 -1.75 5.06
C ILE A 23 35.44 -1.21 6.40
N THR A 24 35.17 -1.90 7.50
CA THR A 24 35.61 -1.44 8.83
C THR A 24 37.13 -1.38 8.98
N GLU A 25 37.88 -2.32 8.40
CA GLU A 25 39.34 -2.32 8.37
C GLU A 25 39.88 -1.09 7.62
N PHE A 26 39.32 -0.82 6.43
CA PHE A 26 39.71 0.36 5.66
C PHE A 26 39.38 1.66 6.41
N LEU A 27 38.19 1.77 6.99
CA LEU A 27 37.81 2.94 7.80
C LEU A 27 38.72 3.11 9.02
N LYS A 28 39.20 2.02 9.62
CA LYS A 28 40.18 2.08 10.72
C LYS A 28 41.53 2.60 10.25
N HIS A 29 42.01 2.14 9.09
CA HIS A 29 43.22 2.66 8.46
C HIS A 29 43.09 4.16 8.13
N LEU A 30 41.93 4.61 7.64
CA LEU A 30 41.67 6.03 7.39
C LEU A 30 41.72 6.89 8.66
N LYS A 31 41.29 6.37 9.82
CA LYS A 31 41.46 7.08 11.10
C LYS A 31 42.94 7.31 11.43
N GLN A 32 43.80 6.34 11.12
CA GLN A 32 45.24 6.43 11.35
C GLN A 32 45.92 7.41 10.37
N SER A 33 45.55 7.36 9.09
CA SER A 33 46.12 8.24 8.06
C SER A 33 45.56 9.67 8.08
N ARG A 34 44.52 9.93 8.88
CA ARG A 34 43.79 11.22 8.96
C ARG A 34 43.26 11.73 7.61
N ALA A 35 43.10 10.85 6.64
CA ALA A 35 42.53 11.19 5.34
C ALA A 35 41.05 11.58 5.49
N LYS A 36 40.69 12.74 4.94
CA LYS A 36 39.33 13.29 5.00
C LYS A 36 38.65 13.15 3.65
N TYR A 37 37.36 12.84 3.68
CA TYR A 37 36.52 12.77 2.48
C TYR A 37 35.38 13.79 2.60
N PRO A 38 35.08 14.54 1.53
CA PRO A 38 34.10 15.63 1.60
C PRO A 38 32.65 15.13 1.75
N HIS A 39 32.33 13.96 1.20
CA HIS A 39 30.99 13.40 1.23
C HIS A 39 31.01 11.87 1.12
N VAL A 40 29.88 11.23 1.47
CA VAL A 40 29.75 9.76 1.52
C VAL A 40 30.07 9.07 0.19
N THR A 41 29.74 9.71 -0.93
CA THR A 41 30.01 9.22 -2.30
C THR A 41 31.52 9.09 -2.57
N ALA A 42 32.34 10.05 -2.12
CA ALA A 42 33.79 10.02 -2.31
C ALA A 42 34.44 8.95 -1.42
N LEU A 43 33.97 8.83 -0.17
CA LEU A 43 34.40 7.78 0.74
C LEU A 43 34.01 6.39 0.20
N ALA A 44 32.80 6.24 -0.33
CA ALA A 44 32.34 4.99 -0.95
C ALA A 44 33.20 4.60 -2.16
N SER A 45 33.63 5.57 -2.97
CA SER A 45 34.52 5.32 -4.12
C SER A 45 35.91 4.82 -3.67
N ALA A 46 36.47 5.41 -2.61
CA ALA A 46 37.74 4.94 -2.05
C ALA A 46 37.61 3.53 -1.45
N VAL A 47 36.52 3.27 -0.73
CA VAL A 47 36.21 1.95 -0.16
C VAL A 47 36.00 0.91 -1.24
N SER A 48 35.30 1.26 -2.34
CA SER A 48 35.08 0.34 -3.46
C SER A 48 36.38 -0.01 -4.17
N GLY A 49 37.29 0.96 -4.33
CA GLY A 49 38.65 0.71 -4.81
C GLY A 49 39.44 -0.23 -3.90
N HIS A 50 39.38 -0.02 -2.58
CA HIS A 50 40.05 -0.91 -1.60
C HIS A 50 39.48 -2.33 -1.61
N ILE A 51 38.15 -2.48 -1.68
CA ILE A 51 37.50 -3.79 -1.80
C ILE A 51 37.90 -4.46 -3.12
N ALA A 52 37.99 -3.69 -4.21
CA ALA A 52 38.38 -4.24 -5.50
C ALA A 52 39.81 -4.77 -5.50
N LEU A 53 40.74 -4.07 -4.84
CA LEU A 53 42.13 -4.50 -4.65
C LEU A 53 42.23 -5.74 -3.75
N SER A 54 41.51 -5.76 -2.62
CA SER A 54 41.56 -6.87 -1.65
C SER A 54 40.88 -8.15 -2.14
N GLN A 55 39.80 -8.04 -2.92
CA GLN A 55 39.06 -9.20 -3.43
C GLN A 55 39.47 -9.61 -4.85
N GLY A 56 40.31 -8.81 -5.54
CA GLY A 56 40.68 -9.02 -6.94
C GLY A 56 39.50 -8.96 -7.91
N ARG A 57 38.39 -8.31 -7.52
CA ARG A 57 37.16 -8.22 -8.32
C ARG A 57 36.60 -6.80 -8.28
N PRO A 58 36.09 -6.26 -9.39
CA PRO A 58 35.52 -4.91 -9.38
C PRO A 58 34.34 -4.82 -8.40
N CYS A 59 34.38 -3.81 -7.55
CA CYS A 59 33.28 -3.44 -6.67
C CYS A 59 32.80 -2.06 -7.07
N ASP A 60 31.51 -1.95 -7.43
CA ASP A 60 30.93 -0.67 -7.80
C ASP A 60 30.51 0.12 -6.55
N GLN A 61 30.71 1.43 -6.61
CA GLN A 61 30.33 2.35 -5.55
C GLN A 61 28.82 2.30 -5.25
N ALA A 62 27.97 2.15 -6.27
CA ALA A 62 26.53 2.07 -6.05
C ALA A 62 26.14 0.82 -5.25
N THR A 63 26.90 -0.28 -5.38
CA THR A 63 26.69 -1.50 -4.57
C THR A 63 26.90 -1.22 -3.09
N ILE A 64 27.90 -0.42 -2.74
CA ILE A 64 28.17 -0.03 -1.35
C ILE A 64 27.06 0.88 -0.82
N LEU A 65 26.65 1.87 -1.61
CA LEU A 65 25.63 2.84 -1.19
C LEU A 65 24.22 2.27 -1.11
N ARG A 66 23.89 1.26 -1.93
CA ARG A 66 22.58 0.57 -1.90
C ARG A 66 22.41 -0.31 -0.66
N ASN A 67 23.48 -0.91 -0.15
CA ASN A 67 23.40 -1.71 1.06
C ASN A 67 23.36 -0.80 2.31
N LYS A 68 22.25 -0.87 3.06
CA LYS A 68 22.02 -0.03 4.25
C LYS A 68 23.13 -0.17 5.29
N ARG A 69 23.62 -1.38 5.55
CA ARG A 69 24.66 -1.63 6.58
C ARG A 69 25.96 -0.91 6.23
N TYR A 70 26.41 -1.04 4.98
CA TYR A 70 27.63 -0.40 4.51
C TYR A 70 27.51 1.11 4.50
N ARG A 71 26.42 1.65 3.92
CA ARG A 71 26.17 3.08 3.88
C ARG A 71 26.21 3.71 5.27
N MET A 72 25.62 3.04 6.26
CA MET A 72 25.61 3.50 7.64
C MET A 72 27.00 3.55 8.28
N LEU A 73 27.88 2.58 8.00
CA LEU A 73 29.27 2.63 8.46
C LEU A 73 30.03 3.84 7.91
N LEU A 74 29.81 4.14 6.62
CA LEU A 74 30.42 5.30 5.97
C LEU A 74 29.90 6.62 6.56
N VAL A 75 28.58 6.73 6.75
CA VAL A 75 27.94 7.93 7.32
C VAL A 75 28.37 8.14 8.77
N SER A 76 28.40 7.08 9.58
CA SER A 76 28.88 7.15 10.97
C SER A 76 30.35 7.59 11.02
N HIS A 77 31.21 7.06 10.14
CA HIS A 77 32.59 7.50 10.05
C HIS A 77 32.71 9.00 9.72
N LEU A 78 31.97 9.50 8.72
CA LEU A 78 31.96 10.91 8.36
C LEU A 78 31.42 11.80 9.49
N ALA A 79 30.40 11.35 10.21
CA ALA A 79 29.90 12.06 11.39
C ALA A 79 30.99 12.20 12.46
N THR A 80 31.73 11.12 12.74
CA THR A 80 32.87 11.18 13.68
C THR A 80 33.99 12.11 13.21
N GLN A 81 34.26 12.19 11.89
CA GLN A 81 35.21 13.16 11.34
C GLN A 81 34.74 14.62 11.50
N ALA A 82 33.43 14.86 11.47
CA ALA A 82 32.80 16.16 11.63
C ALA A 82 32.56 16.56 13.10
N GLY A 83 33.06 15.78 14.08
CA GLY A 83 32.88 16.03 15.50
C GLY A 83 31.46 15.74 16.02
N ARG A 84 30.61 15.09 15.22
CA ARG A 84 29.31 14.58 15.67
C ARG A 84 29.47 13.10 16.00
N GLU A 85 29.53 12.75 17.28
CA GLU A 85 29.43 11.35 17.68
C GLU A 85 28.03 10.84 17.39
N VAL A 86 27.90 10.02 16.35
CA VAL A 86 26.65 9.35 16.02
C VAL A 86 26.93 7.85 16.02
N ALA A 87 26.59 7.21 17.14
CA ALA A 87 26.67 5.77 17.29
C ALA A 87 25.67 5.08 16.35
N TYR A 88 26.12 4.05 15.63
CA TYR A 88 25.32 3.26 14.70
C TYR A 88 24.00 2.75 15.30
N ALA A 89 24.03 2.32 16.56
CA ALA A 89 22.85 1.86 17.29
C ALA A 89 21.81 2.98 17.50
N SER A 90 22.24 4.24 17.66
CA SER A 90 21.35 5.39 17.84
C SER A 90 20.54 5.66 16.57
N LEU A 91 21.18 5.65 15.39
CA LEU A 91 20.49 5.91 14.13
C LEU A 91 19.51 4.80 13.72
N GLN A 92 19.80 3.53 14.09
CA GLN A 92 18.83 2.44 13.91
C GLN A 92 17.65 2.60 14.87
N SER A 93 17.93 2.88 16.15
CA SER A 93 16.91 3.15 17.16
C SER A 93 15.98 4.29 16.73
N ASP A 94 16.52 5.38 16.19
CA ASP A 94 15.71 6.55 15.84
C ASP A 94 14.83 6.29 14.61
N ALA A 95 15.35 5.59 13.61
CA ALA A 95 14.54 5.17 12.46
C ALA A 95 13.44 4.15 12.84
N GLU A 96 13.71 3.26 13.80
CA GLU A 96 12.73 2.31 14.35
C GLU A 96 11.67 3.01 15.19
N LYS A 97 12.06 4.01 16.00
CA LYS A 97 11.13 4.87 16.76
C LYS A 97 10.23 5.67 15.82
N ASP A 98 10.79 6.26 14.76
CA ASP A 98 10.02 7.02 13.76
C ASP A 98 9.03 6.11 13.02
N ALA A 99 9.44 4.91 12.64
CA ALA A 99 8.55 3.93 12.01
C ALA A 99 7.43 3.47 12.95
N ALA A 100 7.76 3.23 14.23
CA ALA A 100 6.77 2.89 15.26
C ALA A 100 5.77 4.02 15.49
N LEU A 101 6.24 5.27 15.52
CA LEU A 101 5.41 6.46 15.68
C LEU A 101 4.46 6.64 14.49
N VAL A 102 4.95 6.48 13.25
CA VAL A 102 4.12 6.54 12.04
C VAL A 102 3.08 5.40 12.04
N SER A 103 3.47 4.19 12.44
CA SER A 103 2.55 3.06 12.56
C SER A 103 1.45 3.34 13.59
N ALA A 104 1.80 3.87 14.75
CA ALA A 104 0.84 4.23 15.79
C ALA A 104 -0.10 5.38 15.35
N GLN A 105 0.42 6.35 14.59
CA GLN A 105 -0.41 7.42 14.00
C GLN A 105 -1.41 6.88 12.98
N LEU A 106 -0.99 5.94 12.13
CA LEU A 106 -1.85 5.24 11.17
C LEU A 106 -2.94 4.45 11.87
N GLU A 107 -2.59 3.68 12.88
CA GLU A 107 -3.53 2.89 13.67
C GLU A 107 -4.55 3.79 14.38
N SER A 108 -4.09 4.89 14.99
CA SER A 108 -4.98 5.90 15.59
C SER A 108 -5.93 6.54 14.57
N ALA A 109 -5.44 6.88 13.37
CA ALA A 109 -6.27 7.43 12.31
C ALA A 109 -7.32 6.41 11.82
N ASN A 110 -6.96 5.14 11.70
CA ASN A 110 -7.88 4.07 11.33
C ASN A 110 -8.95 3.85 12.41
N LEU A 111 -8.55 3.75 13.68
CA LEU A 111 -9.47 3.62 14.80
C LEU A 111 -10.46 4.80 14.88
N ARG A 112 -10.01 6.03 14.60
CA ARG A 112 -10.89 7.21 14.52
C ARG A 112 -11.91 7.09 13.40
N ARG A 113 -11.52 6.63 12.22
CA ARG A 113 -12.43 6.43 11.07
C ARG A 113 -13.45 5.34 11.39
N ASP A 114 -13.02 4.22 11.95
CA ASP A 114 -13.92 3.13 12.32
C ASP A 114 -14.90 3.55 13.42
N ASN A 115 -14.43 4.29 14.43
CA ASN A 115 -15.30 4.82 15.48
C ASN A 115 -16.33 5.81 14.89
N SER A 116 -15.91 6.69 13.98
CA SER A 116 -16.82 7.59 13.28
C SER A 116 -17.88 6.81 12.49
N ARG A 117 -17.48 5.76 11.76
CA ARG A 117 -18.40 4.91 10.98
C ARG A 117 -19.39 4.19 11.88
N LEU A 118 -18.94 3.65 13.00
CA LEU A 118 -19.79 3.00 13.99
C LEU A 118 -20.79 3.98 14.61
N ARG A 119 -20.37 5.20 14.94
CA ARG A 119 -21.27 6.25 15.43
C ARG A 119 -22.34 6.61 14.41
N THR A 120 -21.96 6.77 13.14
CA THR A 120 -22.92 7.01 12.05
C THR A 120 -23.89 5.83 11.91
N TYR A 121 -23.40 4.59 12.02
CA TYR A 121 -24.25 3.41 11.96
C TYR A 121 -25.23 3.33 13.13
N VAL A 122 -24.77 3.57 14.36
CA VAL A 122 -25.63 3.63 15.55
C VAL A 122 -26.69 4.72 15.39
N ALA A 123 -26.31 5.93 14.97
CA ALA A 123 -27.26 7.00 14.70
C ALA A 123 -28.30 6.60 13.64
N SER A 124 -27.89 5.86 12.60
CA SER A 124 -28.83 5.36 11.58
C SER A 124 -29.80 4.31 12.12
N LEU A 125 -29.34 3.43 13.03
CA LEU A 125 -30.19 2.45 13.71
C LEU A 125 -31.16 3.11 14.70
N GLU A 126 -30.71 4.13 15.42
CA GLU A 126 -31.54 4.91 16.33
C GLU A 126 -32.62 5.68 15.56
N CYS A 127 -32.29 6.30 14.42
CA CYS A 127 -33.28 6.93 13.54
C CYS A 127 -34.28 5.90 12.96
N ALA A 128 -33.83 4.71 12.57
CA ALA A 128 -34.69 3.66 12.08
C ALA A 128 -35.61 3.08 13.17
N ALA A 129 -35.16 3.02 14.42
CA ALA A 129 -35.95 2.59 15.56
C ALA A 129 -36.99 3.64 16.01
N GLN A 130 -36.76 4.92 15.72
CA GLN A 130 -37.67 6.02 16.04
C GLN A 130 -38.69 6.33 14.93
N GLN A 131 -38.54 5.76 13.73
CA GLN A 131 -39.60 5.79 12.74
C GLN A 131 -40.71 4.82 13.16
N PRO A 132 -41.96 5.28 13.37
CA PRO A 132 -43.08 4.37 13.48
C PRO A 132 -43.13 3.59 12.17
N VAL A 133 -43.15 2.27 12.25
CA VAL A 133 -43.49 1.41 11.10
C VAL A 133 -44.88 1.87 10.68
N ALA A 134 -44.95 2.71 9.65
CA ALA A 134 -46.20 2.97 8.97
C ALA A 134 -46.66 1.61 8.46
N SER A 135 -47.69 1.10 9.13
CA SER A 135 -48.39 -0.12 8.79
C SER A 135 -48.61 -0.12 7.29
N ALA A 136 -47.87 -0.98 6.58
CA ALA A 136 -48.21 -1.32 5.22
C ALA A 136 -49.54 -2.06 5.30
N GLU A 137 -50.63 -1.32 5.13
CA GLU A 137 -51.93 -1.85 4.80
C GLU A 137 -51.75 -2.69 3.53
N ARG A 138 -51.73 -4.01 3.73
CA ARG A 138 -51.97 -4.96 2.66
C ARG A 138 -53.46 -4.91 2.34
N ASP A 139 -53.84 -3.94 1.51
CA ASP A 139 -55.14 -4.02 0.84
C ASP A 139 -55.02 -4.95 -0.36
N GLY A 140 -55.62 -6.13 -0.17
CA GLY A 140 -55.90 -7.06 -1.23
C GLY A 140 -57.06 -6.56 -2.11
N LYS A 141 -56.95 -6.93 -3.39
CA LYS A 141 -57.96 -6.91 -4.46
C LYS A 141 -58.16 -5.56 -5.17
N GLN A 142 -57.73 -5.48 -6.44
CA GLN A 142 -58.64 -5.58 -7.61
C GLN A 142 -57.88 -5.30 -8.94
N GLY A 143 -58.09 -6.21 -9.90
CA GLY A 143 -58.26 -5.93 -11.33
C GLY A 143 -57.15 -5.24 -12.13
N GLY A 144 -56.41 -6.01 -12.93
CA GLY A 144 -56.08 -5.76 -14.36
C GLY A 144 -55.31 -4.51 -14.81
N ALA A 145 -55.35 -3.38 -14.10
CA ALA A 145 -54.75 -2.10 -14.48
C ALA A 145 -53.58 -1.68 -13.57
N GLY A 146 -53.54 -2.15 -12.32
CA GLY A 146 -52.45 -1.84 -11.37
C GLY A 146 -51.09 -2.48 -11.74
N SER A 147 -51.09 -3.53 -12.58
CA SER A 147 -49.86 -4.21 -12.99
C SER A 147 -48.99 -3.38 -13.93
N ARG A 148 -49.57 -2.45 -14.71
CA ARG A 148 -48.79 -1.59 -15.62
C ARG A 148 -48.11 -0.45 -14.87
N LEU A 149 -48.85 0.25 -14.00
CA LEU A 149 -48.28 1.31 -13.17
C LEU A 149 -47.21 0.78 -12.20
N ALA A 150 -47.40 -0.41 -11.65
CA ALA A 150 -46.37 -1.06 -10.82
C ALA A 150 -45.14 -1.47 -11.65
N ALA A 151 -45.32 -1.93 -12.89
CA ALA A 151 -44.21 -2.27 -13.77
C ALA A 151 -43.42 -1.03 -14.24
N GLU A 152 -44.12 0.07 -14.56
CA GLU A 152 -43.52 1.35 -14.91
C GLU A 152 -42.73 1.93 -13.72
N GLN A 153 -43.27 1.86 -12.51
CA GLN A 153 -42.57 2.29 -11.31
C GLN A 153 -41.32 1.44 -11.03
N LEU A 154 -41.43 0.11 -11.17
CA LEU A 154 -40.28 -0.80 -11.06
C LEU A 154 -39.19 -0.50 -12.10
N GLN A 155 -39.57 -0.11 -13.32
CA GLN A 155 -38.64 0.26 -14.37
C GLN A 155 -37.91 1.58 -14.05
N ILE A 156 -38.64 2.57 -13.50
CA ILE A 156 -38.06 3.84 -13.04
C ILE A 156 -37.10 3.59 -11.87
N ASP A 157 -37.48 2.76 -10.91
CA ASP A 157 -36.66 2.46 -9.73
C ASP A 157 -35.40 1.66 -10.12
N LEU A 158 -35.52 0.75 -11.10
CA LEU A 158 -34.37 0.06 -11.69
C LEU A 158 -33.42 1.03 -12.38
N ALA A 159 -33.93 1.97 -13.18
CA ALA A 159 -33.10 3.00 -13.83
C ALA A 159 -32.36 3.88 -12.81
N LYS A 160 -33.04 4.35 -11.76
CA LYS A 160 -32.42 5.12 -10.67
C LYS A 160 -31.35 4.32 -9.93
N THR A 161 -31.59 3.03 -9.69
CA THR A 161 -30.64 2.14 -9.04
C THR A 161 -29.39 1.93 -9.90
N CYS A 162 -29.56 1.73 -11.21
CA CYS A 162 -28.46 1.65 -12.16
C CYS A 162 -27.67 2.97 -12.22
N GLN A 163 -28.34 4.13 -12.26
CA GLN A 163 -27.70 5.43 -12.27
C GLN A 163 -26.89 5.71 -10.98
N ALA A 164 -27.43 5.33 -9.82
CA ALA A 164 -26.73 5.43 -8.54
C ALA A 164 -25.49 4.53 -8.51
N LEU A 165 -25.61 3.29 -8.98
CA LEU A 165 -24.48 2.36 -9.10
C LEU A 165 -23.40 2.89 -10.05
N HIS A 166 -23.79 3.41 -11.22
CA HIS A 166 -22.85 4.01 -12.18
C HIS A 166 -22.10 5.20 -11.57
N THR A 167 -22.79 6.07 -10.84
CA THR A 167 -22.20 7.22 -10.14
C THR A 167 -21.20 6.78 -9.08
N LEU A 168 -21.52 5.74 -8.31
CA LEU A 168 -20.63 5.15 -7.32
C LEU A 168 -19.37 4.55 -7.95
N LEU A 169 -19.52 3.86 -9.08
CA LEU A 169 -18.39 3.28 -9.82
C LEU A 169 -17.47 4.37 -10.38
N ARG A 170 -18.03 5.49 -10.87
CA ARG A 170 -17.22 6.65 -11.29
C ARG A 170 -16.44 7.28 -10.14
N TYR A 171 -17.05 7.43 -8.97
CA TYR A 171 -16.35 7.99 -7.80
C TYR A 171 -15.21 7.08 -7.30
N SER A 172 -15.36 5.76 -7.50
CA SER A 172 -14.43 4.75 -7.00
C SER A 172 -13.42 4.24 -8.06
N GLU A 173 -13.28 4.92 -9.20
CA GLU A 173 -12.47 4.49 -10.35
C GLU A 173 -11.00 4.13 -10.01
N ARG A 174 -10.46 4.74 -8.95
CA ARG A 174 -9.10 4.45 -8.46
C ARG A 174 -8.95 3.06 -7.85
N LEU A 175 -10.01 2.51 -7.28
CA LEU A 175 -10.03 1.22 -6.57
C LEU A 175 -10.80 0.16 -7.35
N ILE A 176 -11.94 0.56 -7.92
CA ILE A 176 -12.85 -0.31 -8.63
C ILE A 176 -12.93 0.20 -10.06
N HIS A 177 -12.57 -0.65 -11.02
CA HIS A 177 -12.64 -0.32 -12.43
C HIS A 177 -13.74 -1.12 -13.11
N PHE A 178 -14.54 -0.41 -13.90
CA PHE A 178 -15.51 -1.01 -14.78
C PHE A 178 -14.83 -1.30 -16.13
N ASP A 179 -14.61 -2.58 -16.42
CA ASP A 179 -14.08 -3.04 -17.71
C ASP A 179 -15.24 -3.24 -18.69
N SER A 180 -15.42 -2.25 -19.57
CA SER A 180 -16.49 -2.24 -20.58
C SER A 180 -16.30 -3.33 -21.65
N GLU A 181 -15.05 -3.73 -21.93
CA GLU A 181 -14.74 -4.73 -22.95
C GLU A 181 -15.06 -6.14 -22.45
N LYS A 182 -14.63 -6.45 -21.21
CA LYS A 182 -14.86 -7.76 -20.58
C LYS A 182 -16.20 -7.85 -19.87
N LYS A 183 -16.91 -6.73 -19.73
CA LYS A 183 -18.22 -6.65 -19.05
C LYS A 183 -18.14 -7.04 -17.57
N GLU A 184 -17.07 -6.66 -16.90
CA GLU A 184 -16.76 -7.05 -15.52
C GLU A 184 -16.44 -5.82 -14.66
N ILE A 185 -16.68 -5.94 -13.36
CA ILE A 185 -16.18 -4.97 -12.38
C ILE A 185 -14.98 -5.59 -11.69
N VAL A 186 -13.83 -4.91 -11.75
CA VAL A 186 -12.57 -5.40 -11.21
C VAL A 186 -12.00 -4.51 -10.12
N ASP A 187 -11.44 -5.13 -9.09
CA ASP A 187 -10.68 -4.49 -8.02
C ASP A 187 -9.23 -4.26 -8.50
N ARG A 188 -8.85 -2.99 -8.72
CA ARG A 188 -7.49 -2.64 -9.14
C ARG A 188 -6.46 -2.81 -8.02
N SER A 189 -6.89 -2.99 -6.77
CA SER A 189 -5.96 -3.23 -5.65
C SER A 189 -5.41 -4.66 -5.61
N LYS A 190 -5.99 -5.60 -6.37
CA LYS A 190 -5.61 -7.02 -6.39
C LYS A 190 -5.00 -7.44 -7.72
N LEU A 191 -3.93 -8.25 -7.64
CA LEU A 191 -3.21 -8.76 -8.83
C LEU A 191 -3.80 -10.05 -9.42
N ARG A 192 -4.54 -10.85 -8.65
CA ARG A 192 -5.17 -12.11 -9.09
C ARG A 192 -6.54 -12.27 -8.42
N GLY A 193 -7.50 -12.87 -9.13
CA GLY A 193 -8.86 -13.04 -8.63
C GLY A 193 -9.53 -11.70 -8.32
N ASN A 194 -9.32 -10.72 -9.18
CA ASN A 194 -9.71 -9.34 -8.98
C ASN A 194 -11.11 -9.01 -9.52
N VAL A 195 -11.84 -9.98 -10.05
CA VAL A 195 -13.22 -9.79 -10.52
C VAL A 195 -14.13 -9.72 -9.29
N ILE A 196 -14.81 -8.59 -9.10
CA ILE A 196 -15.82 -8.37 -8.05
C ILE A 196 -17.18 -8.83 -8.57
N VAL A 197 -17.52 -8.47 -9.80
CA VAL A 197 -18.80 -8.83 -10.43
C VAL A 197 -18.55 -9.40 -11.81
N GLU A 198 -19.03 -10.62 -12.00
CA GLU A 198 -18.93 -11.37 -13.26
C GLU A 198 -19.91 -10.84 -14.32
N GLN A 199 -19.56 -11.10 -15.59
CA GLN A 199 -20.36 -10.72 -16.76
C GLN A 199 -21.83 -11.11 -16.68
N ARG A 200 -22.15 -12.27 -16.10
CA ARG A 200 -23.54 -12.78 -16.04
C ARG A 200 -24.46 -11.84 -15.26
N LEU A 201 -23.94 -11.21 -14.20
CA LEU A 201 -24.70 -10.29 -13.36
C LEU A 201 -24.67 -8.86 -13.91
N LEU A 202 -23.61 -8.49 -14.65
CA LEU A 202 -23.47 -7.15 -15.22
C LEU A 202 -24.28 -6.92 -16.50
N GLY A 203 -24.70 -7.99 -17.19
CA GLY A 203 -25.34 -7.91 -18.50
C GLY A 203 -26.50 -6.89 -18.60
N PRO A 204 -27.49 -6.92 -17.69
CA PRO A 204 -28.60 -5.97 -17.70
C PRO A 204 -28.16 -4.52 -17.49
N PHE A 205 -27.21 -4.28 -16.57
CA PHE A 205 -26.67 -2.96 -16.28
C PHE A 205 -25.92 -2.36 -17.46
N ILE A 206 -25.12 -3.16 -18.17
CA ILE A 206 -24.42 -2.72 -19.39
C ILE A 206 -25.41 -2.40 -20.50
N SER A 207 -26.47 -3.22 -20.63
CA SER A 207 -27.51 -2.99 -21.62
C SER A 207 -28.23 -1.67 -21.37
N TRP A 208 -28.49 -1.35 -20.09
CA TRP A 208 -29.02 -0.05 -19.68
C TRP A 208 -28.05 1.11 -19.97
N LEU A 209 -26.76 0.98 -19.65
CA LEU A 209 -25.76 2.02 -19.94
C LEU A 209 -25.67 2.39 -21.43
N LYS A 210 -25.82 1.40 -22.31
CA LYS A 210 -25.80 1.65 -23.77
C LYS A 210 -27.00 2.46 -24.25
N VAL A 211 -28.18 2.22 -23.66
CA VAL A 211 -29.40 2.95 -23.98
C VAL A 211 -29.33 4.40 -23.49
N ASP A 212 -28.73 4.62 -22.32
CA ASP A 212 -28.61 5.96 -21.72
C ASP A 212 -27.51 6.82 -22.38
N HIS A 213 -26.48 6.20 -22.97
CA HIS A 213 -25.42 6.90 -23.71
C HIS A 213 -25.78 7.32 -25.14
N ASP A 214 -26.85 6.78 -25.74
CA ASP A 214 -27.36 7.23 -27.04
C ASP A 214 -28.30 8.45 -26.91
N ILE A 215 -28.49 8.98 -25.70
CA ILE A 215 -29.38 10.12 -25.39
C ILE A 215 -28.60 11.36 -24.90
N ALA A 216 -27.26 11.31 -24.85
CA ALA A 216 -26.38 12.42 -24.44
C ALA A 216 -25.67 13.10 -25.61
#